data_AF-A0A965TSU3-F1
#
_entry.id   AF-A0A965TSU3-F1
#
_cell.length_a   1.000
_cell.length_b   1.000
_cell.length_c   1.000
_cell.angle_alpha   90.00
_cell.angle_beta   90.00
_cell.angle_gamma   90.00
#
_symmetry.space_group_name_H-M   'P 1'
#
loop_
_entity.id
_entity.type
_entity.pdbx_description
1 polymer ?
#
loop_
_entity_poly.entity_id
_entity_poly.type
_entity_poly.pdbx_seq_one_letter_code
_entity_poly.pdbx_strand_id
1 'polypeptide(L)'
;MVSRIRPMVRQSKIASRLAVLVLALALVIGQIGPFRGRDLDVQALSFVRQWMAISGIDVRVRSGPSTSDGILDYLNTGHRVYVWTTERGSDLDWYLVTYVSGNYPRTGYVAAKYVKPLDTDTDSAFEATLTAQGFPDSYKPALRKLHELYPNWMFKATRPDVSWTTVLDNEMANWRSVIPMGYNPSYRSTNSVTYKESTNTWVNWDGKTLTSSGWVMANRSTLAFYMDPRNMLDPSRVFMFETLSYDDDLHTTSGIDAVLGTSFMGGGASFDYNGGKISYADAFIDAAEASGVSPYHLAARARQEVGTYSGSVTGTYSSSYPYVYNYYNIGASDSGDPVLNGLQWALLGPDRKTDYTPTDEKYLIPWQDQLDAAGKVTKALGRYRSIVGGAKFIGNNYINVGQDTLYLQKFDVFDDEDYDRYWHQYMTFIGAPYGESAYVADSYMKMGVIGNQFVFSIPVYDDMPEEPVPLPVGNGNVNNYLSGITVAGQSVSPAFDRAKTTGYTVKLPATATVPDIKVTTESPYAAVSISGNSVLQDGDNVYAITVQASYGNDPRTYTLTVNRAPAPTPTPT
;
A
#
# COMPACT_ATOMS: atom_id res chain seq x y z
N MET A 1 3.94 -23.62 53.49
CA MET A 1 3.53 -22.42 54.26
C MET A 1 4.77 -21.91 54.98
N VAL A 2 5.09 -20.60 54.97
CA VAL A 2 6.26 -19.97 55.66
C VAL A 2 7.64 -20.37 55.09
N SER A 3 8.68 -19.52 54.92
CA SER A 3 8.75 -18.05 54.71
C SER A 3 10.16 -17.61 54.24
N ARG A 4 10.29 -16.35 53.75
CA ARG A 4 11.55 -15.57 53.55
C ARG A 4 12.42 -16.09 52.36
N ILE A 5 13.31 -15.31 51.72
CA ILE A 5 14.03 -14.08 52.09
C ILE A 5 13.90 -12.96 51.00
N ARG A 6 13.95 -11.70 51.44
CA ARG A 6 14.11 -10.43 50.67
C ARG A 6 15.51 -9.86 50.98
N PRO A 7 16.20 -9.01 50.16
CA PRO A 7 15.79 -7.58 50.06
C PRO A 7 16.33 -6.67 48.90
N MET A 8 15.66 -5.51 48.70
CA MET A 8 16.21 -4.15 48.43
C MET A 8 17.06 -3.89 47.14
N VAL A 9 17.26 -2.67 46.60
CA VAL A 9 16.86 -1.25 46.89
C VAL A 9 16.83 -0.50 45.52
N ARG A 10 16.24 0.70 45.24
CA ARG A 10 15.50 1.80 45.92
C ARG A 10 14.07 1.90 45.29
N GLN A 11 13.18 2.91 45.30
CA GLN A 11 13.09 4.38 45.57
C GLN A 11 13.62 5.32 44.45
N SER A 12 12.95 6.45 44.11
CA SER A 12 11.89 7.20 44.81
C SER A 12 10.80 7.79 43.89
N LYS A 13 9.65 8.18 44.48
CA LYS A 13 8.61 9.02 43.86
C LYS A 13 8.84 10.49 44.24
N ILE A 14 8.60 11.44 43.32
CA ILE A 14 8.12 12.81 43.60
C ILE A 14 7.09 13.18 42.50
N ALA A 15 6.15 14.08 42.77
CA ALA A 15 5.02 14.39 41.90
C ALA A 15 4.83 15.89 41.63
N SER A 16 4.16 16.20 40.52
CA SER A 16 3.38 17.43 40.22
C SER A 16 4.09 18.80 40.21
N ARG A 17 4.10 19.47 39.04
CA ARG A 17 3.38 20.77 38.80
C ARG A 17 3.51 21.28 37.36
N LEU A 18 2.70 22.30 37.03
CA LEU A 18 2.55 22.94 35.72
C LEU A 18 3.54 24.11 35.48
N ALA A 19 3.63 24.51 34.20
CA ALA A 19 3.96 25.85 33.68
C ALA A 19 5.43 26.31 33.67
N VAL A 20 5.89 27.23 32.79
CA VAL A 20 5.58 27.69 31.40
C VAL A 20 6.78 28.62 31.00
N LEU A 21 6.99 28.92 29.71
CA LEU A 21 8.04 29.78 29.10
C LEU A 21 9.47 29.18 29.06
N VAL A 22 10.39 29.56 28.14
CA VAL A 22 10.41 29.94 26.69
C VAL A 22 11.86 30.38 26.35
N LEU A 23 12.20 30.50 25.06
CA LEU A 23 13.45 31.11 24.52
C LEU A 23 14.78 30.35 24.72
N ALA A 24 15.20 29.60 23.69
CA ALA A 24 16.61 29.48 23.27
C ALA A 24 16.78 28.87 21.86
N LEU A 25 16.18 29.44 20.80
CA LEU A 25 16.61 29.14 19.42
C LEU A 25 16.44 30.34 18.48
N ALA A 26 17.34 31.31 18.58
CA ALA A 26 17.40 32.45 17.67
C ALA A 26 18.84 32.94 17.51
N LEU A 27 19.54 32.45 16.47
CA LEU A 27 20.62 33.18 15.76
C LEU A 27 21.23 32.37 14.59
N VAL A 28 20.58 32.39 13.43
CA VAL A 28 21.27 32.57 12.13
C VAL A 28 20.44 33.52 11.25
N ILE A 29 20.40 34.79 11.64
CA ILE A 29 20.12 35.89 10.70
C ILE A 29 21.21 36.94 10.93
N GLY A 30 22.24 36.89 10.09
CA GLY A 30 23.23 37.95 9.96
C GLY A 30 22.96 38.74 8.68
N GLN A 31 23.15 40.06 8.74
CA GLN A 31 23.00 41.01 7.62
C GLN A 31 21.58 41.18 7.05
N ILE A 32 20.78 42.09 7.65
CA ILE A 32 20.38 43.36 7.01
C ILE A 32 20.39 44.45 8.12
N GLY A 33 20.66 45.72 7.78
CA GLY A 33 20.73 46.84 8.72
C GLY A 33 19.37 47.39 9.20
N PRO A 34 19.36 48.29 10.20
CA PRO A 34 18.14 48.76 10.86
C PRO A 34 17.41 49.84 10.03
N PHE A 35 16.14 49.59 9.69
CA PHE A 35 15.23 50.62 9.20
C PHE A 35 14.44 51.26 10.34
N ARG A 36 14.42 52.59 10.38
CA ARG A 36 13.50 53.36 11.23
C ARG A 36 12.11 53.40 10.57
N GLY A 37 11.07 53.24 11.38
CA GLY A 37 9.73 52.92 10.90
C GLY A 37 8.97 54.07 10.25
N ARG A 38 7.84 53.69 9.65
CA ARG A 38 6.61 54.46 9.49
C ARG A 38 5.42 53.50 9.67
N ASP A 39 4.26 54.09 9.85
CA ASP A 39 3.09 53.47 10.46
C ASP A 39 2.59 52.24 9.68
N LEU A 40 2.47 51.11 10.37
CA LEU A 40 1.73 49.94 9.87
C LEU A 40 0.28 50.04 10.33
N ASP A 41 -0.62 50.24 9.38
CA ASP A 41 -2.06 50.10 9.59
C ASP A 41 -2.37 48.64 9.99
N VAL A 42 -2.90 48.45 11.20
CA VAL A 42 -3.09 47.11 11.78
C VAL A 42 -4.41 46.53 11.28
N GLN A 43 -4.42 46.06 10.03
CA GLN A 43 -5.46 45.15 9.58
C GLN A 43 -5.40 43.87 10.42
N ALA A 44 -6.48 43.59 11.14
CA ALA A 44 -6.50 42.60 12.20
C ALA A 44 -6.40 41.17 11.66
N LEU A 45 -5.21 40.58 11.72
CA LEU A 45 -4.98 39.16 11.45
C LEU A 45 -5.74 38.31 12.48
N SER A 46 -6.75 37.57 12.02
CA SER A 46 -7.49 36.61 12.83
C SER A 46 -6.71 35.29 12.98
N PHE A 47 -6.25 35.01 14.20
CA PHE A 47 -5.57 33.77 14.56
C PHE A 47 -6.54 32.59 14.67
N VAL A 48 -6.96 32.05 13.52
CA VAL A 48 -7.58 30.72 13.45
C VAL A 48 -6.47 29.67 13.65
N ARG A 49 -6.56 28.87 14.72
CA ARG A 49 -5.55 27.84 15.09
C ARG A 49 -6.21 26.49 15.36
N GLN A 50 -6.78 25.90 14.31
CA GLN A 50 -7.60 24.69 14.43
C GLN A 50 -7.47 23.78 13.20
N TRP A 51 -7.81 22.50 13.39
CA TRP A 51 -8.03 21.58 12.28
C TRP A 51 -9.35 21.89 11.57
N MET A 52 -9.30 21.98 10.25
CA MET A 52 -10.39 22.29 9.33
C MET A 52 -10.37 21.29 8.16
N ALA A 53 -11.39 21.33 7.30
CA ALA A 53 -11.49 20.48 6.12
C ALA A 53 -11.58 21.30 4.83
N ILE A 54 -10.95 20.79 3.77
CA ILE A 54 -11.17 21.29 2.42
C ILE A 54 -12.62 20.99 1.97
N SER A 55 -13.27 21.95 1.30
CA SER A 55 -14.68 21.87 0.87
C SER A 55 -14.86 21.80 -0.65
N GLY A 56 -13.80 21.58 -1.43
CA GLY A 56 -13.85 21.50 -2.89
C GLY A 56 -12.83 20.53 -3.49
N ILE A 57 -13.01 20.23 -4.77
CA ILE A 57 -12.16 19.34 -5.58
C ILE A 57 -11.06 20.17 -6.26
N ASP A 58 -9.86 19.60 -6.40
CA ASP A 58 -8.65 20.20 -7.00
C ASP A 58 -8.30 21.60 -6.45
N VAL A 59 -8.50 21.79 -5.14
CA VAL A 59 -8.20 23.02 -4.41
C VAL A 59 -6.69 23.20 -4.31
N ARG A 60 -6.18 24.13 -5.11
CA ARG A 60 -4.74 24.41 -5.25
C ARG A 60 -4.13 24.98 -3.98
N VAL A 61 -3.10 24.32 -3.46
CA VAL A 61 -2.18 24.90 -2.48
C VAL A 61 -1.14 25.74 -3.23
N ARG A 62 -0.78 26.90 -2.70
CA ARG A 62 0.17 27.83 -3.33
C ARG A 62 1.31 28.28 -2.43
N SER A 63 2.37 28.79 -3.06
CA SER A 63 3.55 29.35 -2.39
C SER A 63 3.32 30.71 -1.72
N GLY A 64 2.21 31.39 -2.04
CA GLY A 64 1.82 32.67 -1.47
C GLY A 64 0.30 32.90 -1.55
N PRO A 65 -0.23 33.93 -0.86
CA PRO A 65 -1.65 34.25 -0.82
C PRO A 65 -2.12 35.03 -2.08
N SER A 66 -1.96 34.43 -3.27
CA SER A 66 -2.51 34.95 -4.52
C SER A 66 -2.74 33.86 -5.57
N THR A 67 -3.75 34.02 -6.43
CA THR A 67 -3.97 33.13 -7.58
C THR A 67 -2.89 33.24 -8.67
N SER A 68 -1.96 34.20 -8.59
CA SER A 68 -0.74 34.24 -9.41
C SER A 68 0.40 33.34 -8.87
N ASP A 69 0.38 32.96 -7.59
CA ASP A 69 1.51 32.28 -6.96
C ASP A 69 1.64 30.81 -7.37
N GLY A 70 2.87 30.28 -7.31
CA GLY A 70 3.19 28.92 -7.75
C GLY A 70 2.35 27.86 -7.04
N ILE A 71 1.75 26.96 -7.82
CA ILE A 71 0.97 25.83 -7.29
C ILE A 71 1.96 24.82 -6.71
N LEU A 72 1.78 24.47 -5.43
CA LEU A 72 2.58 23.47 -4.72
C LEU A 72 1.90 22.10 -4.71
N ASP A 73 0.56 22.06 -4.72
CA ASP A 73 -0.23 20.86 -4.47
C ASP A 73 -1.71 21.02 -4.84
N TYR A 74 -2.46 19.92 -4.79
CA TYR A 74 -3.91 19.88 -5.00
C TYR A 74 -4.59 19.09 -3.89
N LEU A 75 -5.56 19.70 -3.20
CA LEU A 75 -6.34 19.07 -2.13
C LEU A 75 -7.79 18.87 -2.56
N ASN A 76 -8.38 17.76 -2.13
CA ASN A 76 -9.77 17.42 -2.40
C ASN A 76 -10.64 17.53 -1.14
N THR A 77 -11.96 17.52 -1.33
CA THR A 77 -12.96 17.60 -0.25
C THR A 77 -12.65 16.63 0.89
N GLY A 78 -12.74 17.09 2.13
CA GLY A 78 -12.43 16.31 3.32
C GLY A 78 -10.94 16.17 3.66
N HIS A 79 -10.01 16.72 2.86
CA HIS A 79 -8.60 16.79 3.25
C HIS A 79 -8.43 17.65 4.51
N ARG A 80 -7.76 17.13 5.55
CA ARG A 80 -7.60 17.83 6.84
C ARG A 80 -6.45 18.82 6.76
N VAL A 81 -6.71 20.06 7.13
CA VAL A 81 -5.71 21.15 7.16
C VAL A 81 -5.69 21.79 8.54
N TYR A 82 -4.50 22.02 9.09
CA TYR A 82 -4.35 22.85 10.28
C TYR A 82 -4.13 24.30 9.82
N VAL A 83 -5.13 25.16 10.05
CA VAL A 83 -5.03 26.58 9.77
C VAL A 83 -4.21 27.26 10.87
N TRP A 84 -3.27 28.11 10.48
CA TRP A 84 -2.40 28.87 11.38
C TRP A 84 -2.79 30.35 11.53
N THR A 85 -3.20 30.96 10.41
CA THR A 85 -3.61 32.36 10.32
C THR A 85 -4.46 32.56 9.06
N THR A 86 -5.29 33.61 9.09
CA THR A 86 -5.91 34.19 7.90
C THR A 86 -4.96 35.24 7.33
N GLU A 87 -4.83 35.33 6.02
CA GLU A 87 -4.08 36.39 5.33
C GLU A 87 -4.90 36.94 4.17
N ARG A 88 -4.86 38.27 3.99
CA ARG A 88 -5.61 38.96 2.94
C ARG A 88 -4.74 39.09 1.70
N GLY A 89 -5.06 38.32 0.66
CA GLY A 89 -4.39 38.39 -0.63
C GLY A 89 -4.78 39.62 -1.44
N SER A 90 -4.18 39.76 -2.61
CA SER A 90 -4.53 40.79 -3.59
C SER A 90 -5.85 40.52 -4.33
N ASP A 91 -6.40 39.31 -4.18
CA ASP A 91 -7.51 38.77 -4.98
C ASP A 91 -8.60 38.08 -4.14
N LEU A 92 -8.22 37.38 -3.08
CA LEU A 92 -9.05 36.59 -2.18
C LEU A 92 -8.51 36.67 -0.75
N ASP A 93 -9.30 36.26 0.23
CA ASP A 93 -8.78 35.89 1.54
C ASP A 93 -8.22 34.45 1.49
N TRP A 94 -7.11 34.21 2.18
CA TRP A 94 -6.35 32.97 2.20
C TRP A 94 -6.13 32.47 3.62
N TYR A 95 -5.94 31.16 3.78
CA TYR A 95 -5.42 30.56 5.00
C TYR A 95 -4.01 30.01 4.75
N LEU A 96 -3.09 30.32 5.66
CA LEU A 96 -1.84 29.57 5.79
C LEU A 96 -2.16 28.23 6.47
N VAL A 97 -1.95 27.13 5.75
CA VAL A 97 -2.29 25.78 6.18
C VAL A 97 -1.07 24.87 6.27
N THR A 98 -1.02 24.03 7.30
CA THR A 98 -0.23 22.78 7.26
C THR A 98 -1.15 21.61 6.94
N TYR A 99 -0.71 20.74 6.04
CA TYR A 99 -1.48 19.62 5.48
C TYR A 99 -0.53 18.45 5.18
N VAL A 100 -1.04 17.26 4.88
CA VAL A 100 -0.21 16.05 4.68
C VAL A 100 -0.21 15.66 3.20
N SER A 101 0.97 15.59 2.58
CA SER A 101 1.13 15.18 1.18
C SER A 101 2.18 14.09 1.06
N GLY A 102 1.74 12.88 0.66
CA GLY A 102 2.49 11.66 0.95
C GLY A 102 2.69 11.52 2.46
N ASN A 103 3.88 11.15 2.89
CA ASN A 103 4.18 10.92 4.32
C ASN A 103 4.70 12.17 5.05
N TYR A 104 4.61 13.36 4.46
CA TYR A 104 5.22 14.58 5.00
C TYR A 104 4.20 15.70 5.27
N PRO A 105 4.29 16.39 6.42
CA PRO A 105 3.60 17.66 6.60
C PRO A 105 4.22 18.71 5.67
N ARG A 106 3.37 19.37 4.89
CA ARG A 106 3.72 20.51 4.03
C ARG A 106 2.94 21.74 4.47
N THR A 107 3.43 22.92 4.10
CA THR A 107 2.81 24.20 4.41
C THR A 107 2.67 25.03 3.15
N GLY A 108 1.54 25.72 3.00
CA GLY A 108 1.25 26.62 1.89
C GLY A 108 -0.08 27.34 2.08
N TYR A 109 -0.53 28.06 1.06
CA TYR A 109 -1.74 28.88 1.12
C TYR A 109 -2.90 28.26 0.34
N VAL A 110 -4.09 28.28 0.94
CA VAL A 110 -5.35 27.86 0.31
C VAL A 110 -6.38 28.98 0.44
N ALA A 111 -7.14 29.27 -0.62
CA ALA A 111 -8.15 30.33 -0.60
C ALA A 111 -9.27 29.99 0.40
N ALA A 112 -9.59 30.91 1.31
CA ALA A 112 -10.35 30.66 2.53
C ALA A 112 -11.75 30.09 2.28
N LYS A 113 -12.38 30.45 1.15
CA LYS A 113 -13.68 29.92 0.69
C LYS A 113 -13.73 28.40 0.47
N TYR A 114 -12.58 27.73 0.39
CA TYR A 114 -12.47 26.28 0.22
C TYR A 114 -12.11 25.54 1.53
N VAL A 115 -12.18 26.20 2.69
CA VAL A 115 -11.83 25.61 3.98
C VAL A 115 -13.01 25.77 4.95
N LYS A 116 -13.81 24.70 5.10
CA LYS A 116 -14.88 24.62 6.11
C LYS A 116 -14.30 24.19 7.47
N PRO A 117 -14.92 24.56 8.60
CA PRO A 117 -14.67 23.86 9.86
C PRO A 117 -14.79 22.34 9.66
N LEU A 118 -14.13 21.53 10.50
CA LEU A 118 -14.52 20.12 10.57
C LEU A 118 -15.98 20.09 11.02
N ASP A 119 -16.88 19.51 10.20
CA ASP A 119 -18.27 19.38 10.59
C ASP A 119 -18.35 18.52 11.84
N THR A 120 -18.87 19.14 12.90
CA THR A 120 -19.14 18.50 14.20
C THR A 120 -20.61 18.13 14.35
N ASP A 121 -21.37 18.22 13.26
CA ASP A 121 -22.71 17.65 13.14
C ASP A 121 -22.55 16.12 12.98
N THR A 122 -22.15 15.48 14.08
CA THR A 122 -21.98 14.04 14.15
C THR A 122 -23.33 13.38 14.02
N ASP A 123 -23.55 12.66 12.92
CA ASP A 123 -24.64 11.70 12.80
C ASP A 123 -24.59 10.76 14.02
N SER A 124 -25.49 11.00 14.98
CA SER A 124 -25.49 10.28 16.25
C SER A 124 -25.91 8.82 16.10
N ALA A 125 -26.60 8.46 15.00
CA ALA A 125 -26.87 7.07 14.69
C ALA A 125 -25.60 6.40 14.16
N PHE A 126 -24.82 7.08 13.30
CA PHE A 126 -23.53 6.58 12.82
C PHE A 126 -22.48 6.46 13.94
N GLU A 127 -22.38 7.43 14.85
CA GLU A 127 -21.52 7.29 16.03
C GLU A 127 -21.95 6.13 16.95
N ALA A 128 -23.25 5.85 17.02
CA ALA A 128 -23.78 4.70 17.74
C ALA A 128 -23.44 3.37 17.03
N THR A 129 -23.51 3.28 15.69
CA THR A 129 -23.09 2.07 14.96
C THR A 129 -21.59 1.84 15.08
N LEU A 130 -20.75 2.87 14.92
CA LEU A 130 -19.30 2.75 15.11
C LEU A 130 -18.93 2.31 16.53
N THR A 131 -19.66 2.80 17.54
CA THR A 131 -19.49 2.39 18.94
C THR A 131 -19.99 0.97 19.20
N ALA A 132 -21.11 0.55 18.60
CA ALA A 132 -21.66 -0.80 18.74
C ALA A 132 -20.79 -1.88 18.06
N GLN A 133 -20.15 -1.55 16.93
CA GLN A 133 -19.10 -2.36 16.30
C GLN A 133 -17.78 -2.35 17.12
N GLY A 134 -17.61 -1.34 17.99
CA GLY A 134 -16.42 -1.19 18.82
C GLY A 134 -15.18 -0.73 18.05
N PHE A 135 -15.36 0.09 17.00
CA PHE A 135 -14.23 0.69 16.28
C PHE A 135 -13.41 1.60 17.22
N PRO A 136 -12.07 1.46 17.29
CA PRO A 136 -11.20 2.37 18.04
C PRO A 136 -11.29 3.80 17.50
N ASP A 137 -11.02 4.80 18.34
CA ASP A 137 -11.13 6.22 17.96
C ASP A 137 -10.17 6.64 16.83
N SER A 138 -9.10 5.88 16.56
CA SER A 138 -8.20 6.10 15.42
C SER A 138 -8.80 5.70 14.06
N TYR A 139 -9.88 4.91 14.03
CA TYR A 139 -10.62 4.55 12.80
C TYR A 139 -11.70 5.58 12.44
N LYS A 140 -12.44 6.07 13.45
CA LYS A 140 -13.66 6.89 13.27
C LYS A 140 -13.48 8.14 12.37
N PRO A 141 -12.37 8.91 12.43
CA PRO A 141 -12.17 10.09 11.59
C PRO A 141 -12.08 9.83 10.08
N ALA A 142 -11.83 8.59 9.67
CA ALA A 142 -11.87 8.19 8.27
C ALA A 142 -13.26 7.64 7.88
N LEU A 143 -13.82 6.75 8.70
CA LEU A 143 -15.16 6.17 8.50
C LEU A 143 -16.25 7.24 8.37
N ARG A 144 -16.18 8.32 9.17
CA ARG A 144 -17.08 9.50 9.04
C ARG A 144 -17.06 10.14 7.65
N LYS A 145 -15.91 10.21 6.97
CA LYS A 145 -15.81 10.79 5.63
C LYS A 145 -16.37 9.87 4.56
N LEU A 146 -16.21 8.55 4.75
CA LEU A 146 -16.80 7.57 3.86
C LEU A 146 -18.33 7.62 3.96
N HIS A 147 -18.87 7.81 5.18
CA HIS A 147 -20.30 8.07 5.42
C HIS A 147 -20.78 9.43 4.88
N GLU A 148 -20.02 10.51 5.05
CA GLU A 148 -20.32 11.85 4.48
C GLU A 148 -20.43 11.81 2.95
N LEU A 149 -19.62 10.98 2.29
CA LEU A 149 -19.62 10.79 0.84
C LEU A 149 -20.67 9.76 0.37
N TYR A 150 -20.88 8.69 1.14
CA TYR A 150 -21.73 7.55 0.79
C TYR A 150 -22.54 7.05 2.01
N PRO A 151 -23.67 7.70 2.36
CA PRO A 151 -24.43 7.37 3.57
C PRO A 151 -25.05 5.96 3.61
N ASN A 152 -25.02 5.23 2.49
CA ASN A 152 -25.49 3.85 2.37
C ASN A 152 -24.40 2.81 2.72
N TRP A 153 -23.15 3.23 2.93
CA TRP A 153 -22.04 2.31 3.19
C TRP A 153 -22.02 1.84 4.65
N MET A 154 -21.97 0.52 4.85
CA MET A 154 -22.02 -0.11 6.18
C MET A 154 -20.64 -0.61 6.59
N PHE A 155 -20.14 -0.15 7.73
CA PHE A 155 -18.84 -0.58 8.28
C PHE A 155 -19.06 -1.59 9.41
N LYS A 156 -18.66 -2.85 9.21
CA LYS A 156 -18.65 -3.90 10.23
C LYS A 156 -17.22 -4.07 10.75
N ALA A 157 -17.01 -4.08 12.06
CA ALA A 157 -15.69 -4.34 12.66
C ALA A 157 -15.53 -5.84 12.91
N THR A 158 -14.44 -6.43 12.46
CA THR A 158 -14.13 -7.85 12.69
C THR A 158 -12.84 -8.00 13.51
N ARG A 159 -12.79 -8.98 14.40
CA ARG A 159 -11.67 -9.17 15.35
C ARG A 159 -11.04 -10.54 15.13
N PRO A 160 -9.95 -10.64 14.36
CA PRO A 160 -9.15 -11.86 14.35
C PRO A 160 -8.54 -12.03 15.73
N ASP A 161 -8.75 -13.21 16.36
CA ASP A 161 -8.32 -13.51 17.72
C ASP A 161 -6.79 -13.74 17.78
N VAL A 162 -6.04 -12.63 17.62
CA VAL A 162 -4.58 -12.59 17.57
C VAL A 162 -4.06 -11.14 17.65
N SER A 163 -2.92 -10.94 18.33
CA SER A 163 -2.26 -9.64 18.37
C SER A 163 -1.70 -9.21 17.00
N TRP A 164 -1.74 -7.91 16.73
CA TRP A 164 -1.10 -7.24 15.60
C TRP A 164 0.37 -7.68 15.41
N THR A 165 1.12 -7.83 16.50
CA THR A 165 2.52 -8.25 16.48
C THR A 165 2.68 -9.69 15.97
N THR A 166 1.81 -10.61 16.41
CA THR A 166 1.83 -12.03 16.01
C THR A 166 1.50 -12.22 14.53
N VAL A 167 0.58 -11.42 13.97
CA VAL A 167 0.30 -11.43 12.52
C VAL A 167 1.51 -10.94 11.74
N LEU A 168 2.12 -9.81 12.15
CA LEU A 168 3.34 -9.29 11.51
C LEU A 168 4.51 -10.27 11.58
N ASP A 169 4.64 -11.08 12.64
CA ASP A 169 5.68 -12.11 12.76
C ASP A 169 5.45 -13.28 11.78
N ASN A 170 4.20 -13.70 11.59
CA ASN A 170 3.85 -14.77 10.65
C ASN A 170 3.97 -14.32 9.19
N GLU A 171 3.57 -13.09 8.88
CA GLU A 171 3.69 -12.50 7.54
C GLU A 171 5.14 -12.21 7.15
N MET A 172 6.02 -11.91 8.12
CA MET A 172 7.46 -11.77 7.86
C MET A 172 8.18 -13.11 7.59
N ALA A 173 7.50 -14.26 7.74
CA ALA A 173 8.05 -15.59 7.49
C ALA A 173 7.70 -16.11 6.08
N ASN A 174 8.38 -17.19 5.67
CA ASN A 174 8.03 -18.07 4.54
C ASN A 174 7.77 -17.38 3.17
N TRP A 175 8.30 -16.16 2.96
CA TRP A 175 8.03 -15.33 1.77
C TRP A 175 6.55 -14.95 1.55
N ARG A 176 5.71 -14.95 2.60
CA ARG A 176 4.28 -14.56 2.52
C ARG A 176 4.04 -13.12 2.06
N SER A 177 4.98 -12.22 2.34
CA SER A 177 4.85 -10.78 2.12
C SER A 177 5.98 -10.18 1.27
N VAL A 178 5.85 -10.29 -0.06
CA VAL A 178 6.80 -9.74 -1.05
C VAL A 178 6.32 -8.45 -1.70
N ILE A 179 7.26 -7.73 -2.32
CA ILE A 179 7.06 -6.57 -3.19
C ILE A 179 7.96 -6.67 -4.44
N PRO A 180 7.64 -5.97 -5.55
CA PRO A 180 8.49 -5.96 -6.73
C PRO A 180 9.88 -5.35 -6.45
N MET A 181 10.94 -5.93 -7.03
CA MET A 181 12.33 -5.43 -6.95
C MET A 181 12.50 -4.00 -7.53
N GLY A 182 11.52 -3.48 -8.26
CA GLY A 182 11.48 -2.07 -8.71
C GLY A 182 10.99 -1.07 -7.64
N TYR A 183 10.38 -1.53 -6.54
CA TYR A 183 9.87 -0.64 -5.48
C TYR A 183 11.02 -0.05 -4.65
N ASN A 184 10.74 1.06 -3.96
CA ASN A 184 11.69 1.82 -3.16
C ASN A 184 12.58 0.90 -2.27
N PRO A 185 13.92 1.01 -2.32
CA PRO A 185 14.83 0.22 -1.47
C PRO A 185 14.51 0.24 0.02
N SER A 186 13.93 1.35 0.53
CA SER A 186 13.53 1.48 1.94
C SER A 186 12.32 0.63 2.32
N TYR A 187 11.64 0.00 1.36
CA TYR A 187 10.49 -0.88 1.60
C TYR A 187 10.87 -2.37 1.73
N ARG A 188 12.12 -2.70 1.41
CA ARG A 188 12.60 -4.09 1.29
C ARG A 188 13.17 -4.57 2.63
N SER A 189 13.04 -5.86 2.92
CA SER A 189 13.71 -6.49 4.06
C SER A 189 15.22 -6.47 3.89
N THR A 190 15.95 -6.03 4.91
CA THR A 190 17.40 -6.07 4.98
C THR A 190 17.91 -7.14 5.96
N ASN A 191 17.09 -8.15 6.29
CA ASN A 191 17.54 -9.30 7.07
C ASN A 191 18.54 -10.17 6.27
N SER A 192 19.36 -10.96 6.98
CA SER A 192 20.47 -11.72 6.40
C SER A 192 20.07 -12.89 5.48
N VAL A 193 18.78 -13.27 5.46
CA VAL A 193 18.24 -14.28 4.54
C VAL A 193 17.83 -13.62 3.21
N THR A 194 17.25 -12.42 3.27
CA THR A 194 16.66 -11.73 2.11
C THR A 194 17.61 -10.71 1.46
N TYR A 195 18.67 -10.30 2.16
CA TYR A 195 19.58 -9.23 1.73
C TYR A 195 21.06 -9.59 1.98
N LYS A 196 21.87 -9.37 0.95
CA LYS A 196 23.33 -9.57 0.96
C LYS A 196 24.00 -8.21 1.04
N GLU A 197 24.20 -7.73 2.27
CA GLU A 197 24.85 -6.44 2.55
C GLU A 197 26.23 -6.33 1.88
N SER A 198 26.98 -7.42 1.83
CA SER A 198 28.29 -7.51 1.18
C SER A 198 28.28 -7.38 -0.35
N THR A 199 27.12 -7.29 -1.00
CA THR A 199 27.02 -6.95 -2.44
C THR A 199 25.91 -5.95 -2.73
N ASN A 200 25.27 -5.42 -1.68
CA ASN A 200 24.07 -4.58 -1.78
C ASN A 200 22.96 -5.17 -2.69
N THR A 201 22.80 -6.50 -2.68
CA THR A 201 21.80 -7.22 -3.50
C THR A 201 20.76 -7.92 -2.65
N TRP A 202 19.57 -8.11 -3.23
CA TRP A 202 18.48 -8.87 -2.61
C TRP A 202 18.37 -10.28 -3.16
N VAL A 203 17.70 -11.13 -2.40
CA VAL A 203 17.35 -12.50 -2.79
C VAL A 203 15.88 -12.51 -3.25
N ASN A 204 15.61 -13.26 -4.31
CA ASN A 204 14.27 -13.55 -4.83
C ASN A 204 13.58 -14.61 -3.97
N TRP A 205 12.26 -14.72 -4.07
CA TRP A 205 11.52 -15.80 -3.40
C TRP A 205 12.02 -17.22 -3.76
N ASP A 206 12.53 -17.43 -4.98
CA ASP A 206 13.13 -18.70 -5.43
C ASP A 206 14.62 -18.89 -5.07
N GLY A 207 15.16 -18.05 -4.18
CA GLY A 207 16.55 -18.10 -3.71
C GLY A 207 17.60 -17.51 -4.66
N LYS A 208 17.24 -17.13 -5.90
CA LYS A 208 18.18 -16.46 -6.83
C LYS A 208 18.51 -15.06 -6.35
N THR A 209 19.71 -14.56 -6.67
CA THR A 209 20.11 -13.18 -6.31
C THR A 209 19.67 -12.21 -7.40
N LEU A 210 19.01 -11.11 -7.03
CA LEU A 210 18.42 -10.14 -7.95
C LEU A 210 19.27 -8.87 -8.07
N THR A 211 19.28 -8.32 -9.28
CA THR A 211 19.95 -7.05 -9.60
C THR A 211 19.02 -5.98 -10.20
N SER A 212 17.90 -6.37 -10.84
CA SER A 212 17.03 -5.42 -11.55
C SER A 212 15.52 -5.72 -11.52
N SER A 213 15.11 -7.00 -11.51
CA SER A 213 13.71 -7.44 -11.58
C SER A 213 13.49 -8.71 -10.75
N GLY A 214 12.23 -9.04 -10.43
CA GLY A 214 11.84 -10.15 -9.54
C GLY A 214 11.10 -9.66 -8.30
N TRP A 215 10.94 -10.56 -7.31
CA TRP A 215 10.16 -10.32 -6.09
C TRP A 215 11.03 -10.43 -4.84
N VAL A 216 11.01 -9.40 -4.00
CA VAL A 216 11.82 -9.34 -2.76
C VAL A 216 10.91 -9.24 -1.54
N MET A 217 11.35 -9.81 -0.42
CA MET A 217 10.61 -9.70 0.84
C MET A 217 10.46 -8.23 1.25
N ALA A 218 9.26 -7.81 1.65
CA ALA A 218 9.03 -6.51 2.27
C ALA A 218 9.66 -6.45 3.66
N ASN A 219 9.97 -5.25 4.18
CA ASN A 219 10.27 -5.11 5.60
C ASN A 219 9.00 -4.94 6.44
N ARG A 220 9.13 -5.18 7.75
CA ARG A 220 8.02 -5.16 8.71
C ARG A 220 7.23 -3.86 8.68
N SER A 221 7.88 -2.71 8.47
CA SER A 221 7.20 -1.40 8.41
C SER A 221 6.38 -1.22 7.13
N THR A 222 6.85 -1.72 5.99
CA THR A 222 6.07 -1.74 4.74
C THR A 222 4.89 -2.70 4.82
N LEU A 223 5.11 -3.90 5.33
CA LEU A 223 4.04 -4.86 5.64
C LEU A 223 2.99 -4.23 6.57
N ALA A 224 3.44 -3.65 7.69
CA ALA A 224 2.56 -2.98 8.65
C ALA A 224 1.75 -1.84 8.01
N PHE A 225 2.30 -1.06 7.08
CA PHE A 225 1.51 -0.08 6.33
C PHE A 225 0.38 -0.74 5.51
N TYR A 226 0.69 -1.81 4.75
CA TYR A 226 -0.30 -2.48 3.89
C TYR A 226 -1.33 -3.31 4.68
N MET A 227 -0.98 -3.73 5.89
CA MET A 227 -1.83 -4.50 6.80
C MET A 227 -2.67 -3.62 7.74
N ASP A 228 -2.32 -2.34 7.94
CA ASP A 228 -3.04 -1.45 8.85
C ASP A 228 -4.30 -0.90 8.16
N PRO A 229 -5.53 -1.31 8.55
CA PRO A 229 -6.72 -0.97 7.79
C PRO A 229 -6.98 0.54 7.74
N ARG A 230 -6.50 1.29 8.75
CA ARG A 230 -6.67 2.75 8.86
C ARG A 230 -6.00 3.52 7.72
N ASN A 231 -4.94 2.98 7.13
CA ASN A 231 -4.29 3.55 5.95
C ASN A 231 -5.15 3.45 4.68
N MET A 232 -6.19 2.61 4.71
CA MET A 232 -6.95 2.17 3.54
C MET A 232 -8.42 2.61 3.59
N LEU A 233 -8.80 3.42 4.59
CA LEU A 233 -10.14 3.98 4.76
C LEU A 233 -10.34 5.24 3.88
N ASP A 234 -10.13 5.08 2.58
CA ASP A 234 -10.44 6.07 1.54
C ASP A 234 -11.44 5.52 0.50
N PRO A 235 -12.14 6.38 -0.27
CA PRO A 235 -13.16 5.97 -1.23
C PRO A 235 -12.75 4.94 -2.29
N SER A 236 -11.45 4.73 -2.51
CA SER A 236 -10.93 3.75 -3.46
C SER A 236 -10.38 2.50 -2.78
N ARG A 237 -9.67 2.63 -1.65
CA ARG A 237 -9.00 1.49 -0.99
C ARG A 237 -9.91 0.71 -0.04
N VAL A 238 -10.99 1.32 0.46
CA VAL A 238 -11.89 0.63 1.42
C VAL A 238 -12.55 -0.61 0.81
N PHE A 239 -12.68 -0.69 -0.52
CA PHE A 239 -13.13 -1.87 -1.24
C PHE A 239 -12.23 -3.11 -1.08
N MET A 240 -11.05 -3.00 -0.47
CA MET A 240 -10.30 -4.20 -0.04
C MET A 240 -11.00 -4.95 1.09
N PHE A 241 -11.95 -4.31 1.78
CA PHE A 241 -12.77 -4.85 2.87
C PHE A 241 -14.21 -5.14 2.44
N GLU A 242 -14.59 -4.92 1.18
CA GLU A 242 -15.93 -5.27 0.67
C GLU A 242 -16.19 -6.76 0.91
N THR A 243 -17.32 -7.08 1.54
CA THR A 243 -17.77 -8.47 1.73
C THR A 243 -18.19 -9.06 0.39
N LEU A 244 -17.56 -10.16 0.01
CA LEU A 244 -17.77 -10.81 -1.28
C LEU A 244 -18.83 -11.93 -1.22
N SER A 245 -19.42 -12.15 -0.05
CA SER A 245 -20.45 -13.14 0.25
C SER A 245 -21.85 -12.71 -0.19
N TYR A 246 -22.76 -13.68 -0.34
CA TYR A 246 -24.18 -13.43 -0.59
C TYR A 246 -24.92 -13.06 0.71
N ASP A 247 -25.86 -12.12 0.58
CA ASP A 247 -26.67 -11.51 1.63
C ASP A 247 -27.97 -11.08 0.94
N ASP A 248 -29.08 -11.76 1.21
CA ASP A 248 -30.34 -11.62 0.46
C ASP A 248 -31.16 -10.39 0.87
N ASP A 249 -30.94 -9.85 2.07
CA ASP A 249 -31.43 -8.53 2.47
C ASP A 249 -30.72 -7.38 1.70
N LEU A 250 -29.46 -7.58 1.29
CA LEU A 250 -28.64 -6.61 0.55
C LEU A 250 -28.81 -6.69 -0.98
N HIS A 251 -28.88 -7.90 -1.53
CA HIS A 251 -28.61 -8.15 -2.96
C HIS A 251 -29.89 -8.29 -3.80
N THR A 252 -30.39 -7.17 -4.32
CA THR A 252 -31.61 -7.13 -5.14
C THR A 252 -31.33 -7.28 -6.64
N THR A 253 -32.27 -7.90 -7.38
CA THR A 253 -32.27 -7.98 -8.85
C THR A 253 -32.07 -6.59 -9.50
N SER A 254 -32.68 -5.55 -8.95
CA SER A 254 -32.50 -4.15 -9.41
C SER A 254 -31.09 -3.61 -9.21
N GLY A 255 -30.41 -4.00 -8.12
CA GLY A 255 -29.01 -3.66 -7.90
C GLY A 255 -28.09 -4.37 -8.89
N ILE A 256 -28.38 -5.64 -9.22
CA ILE A 256 -27.65 -6.40 -10.23
C ILE A 256 -27.83 -5.76 -11.61
N ASP A 257 -29.06 -5.42 -11.98
CA ASP A 257 -29.35 -4.77 -13.27
C ASP A 257 -28.64 -3.42 -13.41
N ALA A 258 -28.47 -2.68 -12.30
CA ALA A 258 -27.65 -1.46 -12.27
C ALA A 258 -26.14 -1.75 -12.42
N VAL A 259 -25.61 -2.79 -11.77
CA VAL A 259 -24.21 -3.24 -11.91
C VAL A 259 -23.94 -3.74 -13.34
N LEU A 260 -24.90 -4.41 -13.99
CA LEU A 260 -24.82 -4.80 -15.40
C LEU A 260 -24.98 -3.60 -16.35
N GLY A 261 -25.80 -2.62 -15.97
CA GLY A 261 -25.92 -1.29 -16.58
C GLY A 261 -26.11 -1.32 -18.09
N THR A 262 -25.31 -0.57 -18.84
CA THR A 262 -25.39 -0.47 -20.31
C THR A 262 -24.60 -1.57 -21.04
N SER A 263 -24.30 -2.70 -20.40
CA SER A 263 -23.74 -3.87 -21.08
C SER A 263 -24.84 -4.63 -21.82
N PHE A 264 -24.47 -5.62 -22.65
CA PHE A 264 -25.44 -6.52 -23.29
C PHE A 264 -26.23 -7.40 -22.30
N MET A 265 -25.85 -7.38 -21.01
CA MET A 265 -26.47 -8.14 -19.93
C MET A 265 -27.46 -7.32 -19.08
N GLY A 266 -27.38 -5.99 -19.09
CA GLY A 266 -28.21 -5.15 -18.23
C GLY A 266 -29.52 -4.68 -18.87
N GLY A 267 -30.36 -4.01 -18.06
CA GLY A 267 -31.64 -3.46 -18.47
C GLY A 267 -32.72 -4.53 -18.70
N GLY A 268 -32.72 -5.59 -17.89
CA GLY A 268 -33.65 -6.72 -18.04
C GLY A 268 -33.36 -7.61 -19.26
N ALA A 269 -32.14 -7.55 -19.82
CA ALA A 269 -31.75 -8.42 -20.92
C ALA A 269 -31.84 -9.90 -20.51
N SER A 270 -32.29 -10.75 -21.45
CA SER A 270 -32.57 -12.17 -21.19
C SER A 270 -32.09 -13.08 -22.31
N PHE A 271 -31.69 -14.29 -21.92
CA PHE A 271 -31.24 -15.34 -22.83
C PHE A 271 -32.11 -16.59 -22.71
N ASP A 272 -32.05 -17.46 -23.71
CA ASP A 272 -32.84 -18.71 -23.72
C ASP A 272 -32.25 -19.72 -22.73
N TYR A 273 -33.10 -20.36 -21.93
CA TYR A 273 -32.70 -21.31 -20.91
C TYR A 273 -33.75 -22.42 -20.73
N ASN A 274 -33.31 -23.68 -20.89
CA ASN A 274 -34.11 -24.91 -20.67
C ASN A 274 -35.51 -24.93 -21.36
N GLY A 275 -35.69 -24.18 -22.46
CA GLY A 275 -36.94 -24.06 -23.21
C GLY A 275 -37.78 -22.82 -22.92
N GLY A 276 -37.38 -21.99 -21.95
CA GLY A 276 -37.91 -20.66 -21.69
C GLY A 276 -36.84 -19.57 -21.84
N LYS A 277 -37.01 -18.45 -21.13
CA LYS A 277 -36.02 -17.38 -20.98
C LYS A 277 -35.75 -17.10 -19.50
N ILE A 278 -34.55 -16.61 -19.21
CA ILE A 278 -34.14 -16.08 -17.91
C ILE A 278 -33.44 -14.73 -18.12
N SER A 279 -33.61 -13.76 -17.22
CA SER A 279 -32.82 -12.53 -17.29
C SER A 279 -31.38 -12.78 -16.82
N TYR A 280 -30.45 -11.92 -17.21
CA TYR A 280 -29.10 -11.98 -16.65
C TYR A 280 -29.09 -11.68 -15.15
N ALA A 281 -29.93 -10.76 -14.67
CA ALA A 281 -30.01 -10.43 -13.25
C ALA A 281 -30.50 -11.63 -12.41
N ASP A 282 -31.53 -12.35 -12.87
CA ASP A 282 -32.00 -13.58 -12.22
C ASP A 282 -30.91 -14.68 -12.27
N ALA A 283 -30.23 -14.85 -13.41
CA ALA A 283 -29.15 -15.82 -13.54
C ALA A 283 -27.93 -15.51 -12.64
N PHE A 284 -27.75 -14.25 -12.20
CA PHE A 284 -26.76 -13.88 -11.18
C PHE A 284 -27.28 -14.08 -9.74
N ILE A 285 -28.60 -13.97 -9.48
CA ILE A 285 -29.20 -14.44 -8.20
C ILE A 285 -29.01 -15.95 -8.08
N ASP A 286 -29.41 -16.74 -9.08
CA ASP A 286 -29.23 -18.20 -9.12
C ASP A 286 -27.75 -18.59 -8.94
N ALA A 287 -26.82 -17.76 -9.44
CA ALA A 287 -25.39 -17.95 -9.26
C ALA A 287 -24.95 -17.69 -7.81
N ALA A 288 -25.45 -16.61 -7.18
CA ALA A 288 -25.16 -16.26 -5.81
C ALA A 288 -25.71 -17.30 -4.82
N GLU A 289 -26.98 -17.69 -4.95
CA GLU A 289 -27.61 -18.74 -4.14
C GLU A 289 -26.85 -20.07 -4.25
N ALA A 290 -26.43 -20.45 -5.47
CA ALA A 290 -25.72 -21.70 -5.69
C ALA A 290 -24.23 -21.67 -5.29
N SER A 291 -23.65 -20.49 -5.02
CA SER A 291 -22.21 -20.33 -4.76
C SER A 291 -21.84 -19.66 -3.44
N GLY A 292 -22.74 -18.97 -2.76
CA GLY A 292 -22.46 -18.15 -1.57
C GLY A 292 -21.80 -16.79 -1.84
N VAL A 293 -21.72 -16.34 -3.10
CA VAL A 293 -20.96 -15.14 -3.52
C VAL A 293 -21.90 -14.00 -3.90
N SER A 294 -21.54 -12.77 -3.54
CA SER A 294 -22.23 -11.53 -3.92
C SER A 294 -22.52 -11.50 -5.43
N PRO A 295 -23.79 -11.37 -5.85
CA PRO A 295 -24.13 -11.21 -7.26
C PRO A 295 -23.68 -9.86 -7.81
N TYR A 296 -23.44 -8.84 -6.96
CA TYR A 296 -22.83 -7.58 -7.39
C TYR A 296 -21.36 -7.81 -7.79
N HIS A 297 -20.59 -8.56 -6.99
CA HIS A 297 -19.21 -8.95 -7.37
C HIS A 297 -19.18 -9.82 -8.62
N LEU A 298 -20.07 -10.83 -8.72
CA LEU A 298 -20.16 -11.70 -9.90
C LEU A 298 -20.52 -10.91 -11.17
N ALA A 299 -21.54 -10.05 -11.10
CA ALA A 299 -21.97 -9.22 -12.23
C ALA A 299 -20.92 -8.19 -12.63
N ALA A 300 -20.25 -7.55 -11.67
CA ALA A 300 -19.17 -6.59 -11.92
C ALA A 300 -17.97 -7.28 -12.58
N ARG A 301 -17.53 -8.44 -12.05
CA ARG A 301 -16.45 -9.25 -12.63
C ARG A 301 -16.81 -9.71 -14.03
N ALA A 302 -18.00 -10.26 -14.26
CA ALA A 302 -18.43 -10.66 -15.59
C ALA A 302 -18.45 -9.47 -16.56
N ARG A 303 -19.03 -8.32 -16.17
CA ARG A 303 -19.05 -7.10 -16.99
C ARG A 303 -17.64 -6.57 -17.29
N GLN A 304 -16.67 -6.76 -16.40
CA GLN A 304 -15.26 -6.44 -16.65
C GLN A 304 -14.60 -7.43 -17.62
N GLU A 305 -14.80 -8.73 -17.42
CA GLU A 305 -14.19 -9.82 -18.21
C GLU A 305 -14.74 -9.95 -19.64
N VAL A 306 -16.02 -9.62 -19.88
CA VAL A 306 -16.64 -9.68 -21.22
C VAL A 306 -17.01 -8.32 -21.82
N GLY A 307 -16.85 -7.24 -21.06
CA GLY A 307 -17.01 -5.87 -21.53
C GLY A 307 -18.36 -5.58 -22.19
N THR A 308 -18.32 -4.84 -23.29
CA THR A 308 -19.50 -4.62 -24.15
C THR A 308 -19.84 -5.85 -25.00
N TYR A 309 -18.85 -6.68 -25.33
CA TYR A 309 -18.98 -7.91 -26.11
C TYR A 309 -17.66 -8.70 -26.08
N SER A 310 -17.72 -10.03 -25.88
CA SER A 310 -16.55 -10.91 -25.93
C SER A 310 -16.83 -12.20 -26.71
N GLY A 311 -15.81 -12.74 -27.38
CA GLY A 311 -15.83 -14.04 -28.03
C GLY A 311 -16.26 -15.18 -27.10
N SER A 312 -15.82 -15.13 -25.83
CA SER A 312 -16.09 -16.16 -24.81
C SER A 312 -17.57 -16.34 -24.46
N VAL A 313 -18.45 -15.41 -24.84
CA VAL A 313 -19.90 -15.46 -24.55
C VAL A 313 -20.77 -15.47 -25.81
N THR A 314 -20.18 -15.78 -26.97
CA THR A 314 -20.91 -15.87 -28.25
C THR A 314 -21.61 -17.21 -28.46
N GLY A 315 -20.99 -18.32 -28.03
CA GLY A 315 -21.36 -19.67 -28.46
C GLY A 315 -20.93 -20.02 -29.90
N THR A 316 -20.25 -19.11 -30.61
CA THR A 316 -19.90 -19.27 -32.04
C THR A 316 -18.44 -18.96 -32.37
N TYR A 317 -17.64 -18.53 -31.39
CA TYR A 317 -16.21 -18.18 -31.55
C TYR A 317 -15.34 -19.32 -32.10
N SER A 318 -15.68 -20.58 -31.81
CA SER A 318 -14.92 -21.76 -32.24
C SER A 318 -15.83 -22.85 -32.78
N SER A 319 -15.51 -23.38 -33.97
CA SER A 319 -16.14 -24.58 -34.53
C SER A 319 -15.74 -25.87 -33.81
N SER A 320 -14.64 -25.85 -33.05
CA SER A 320 -14.24 -26.95 -32.16
C SER A 320 -14.96 -26.93 -30.81
N TYR A 321 -15.41 -25.74 -30.35
CA TYR A 321 -16.15 -25.55 -29.10
C TYR A 321 -17.51 -24.87 -29.36
N PRO A 322 -18.39 -25.46 -30.18
CA PRO A 322 -19.67 -24.85 -30.55
C PRO A 322 -20.60 -24.77 -29.36
N TYR A 323 -21.29 -23.64 -29.19
CA TYR A 323 -22.22 -23.35 -28.10
C TYR A 323 -21.63 -23.50 -26.69
N VAL A 324 -20.31 -23.30 -26.53
CA VAL A 324 -19.64 -23.17 -25.23
C VAL A 324 -19.54 -21.70 -24.83
N TYR A 325 -19.67 -21.41 -23.54
CA TYR A 325 -19.64 -20.05 -22.99
C TYR A 325 -18.77 -19.95 -21.74
N ASN A 326 -18.20 -18.77 -21.46
CA ASN A 326 -17.40 -18.50 -20.26
C ASN A 326 -17.46 -16.98 -19.93
N TYR A 327 -18.22 -16.59 -18.90
CA TYR A 327 -18.44 -15.18 -18.54
C TYR A 327 -17.36 -14.56 -17.64
N TYR A 328 -16.47 -15.37 -17.08
CA TYR A 328 -15.44 -14.93 -16.13
C TYR A 328 -14.01 -15.23 -16.65
N ASN A 329 -13.88 -15.58 -17.93
CA ASN A 329 -12.64 -16.03 -18.59
C ASN A 329 -11.84 -17.11 -17.81
N ILE A 330 -12.51 -17.94 -17.01
CA ILE A 330 -11.87 -18.97 -16.17
C ILE A 330 -11.11 -19.96 -17.06
N GLY A 331 -9.83 -20.19 -16.77
CA GLY A 331 -8.97 -21.06 -17.57
C GLY A 331 -8.42 -20.42 -18.86
N ALA A 332 -8.67 -19.14 -19.11
CA ALA A 332 -7.90 -18.36 -20.08
C ALA A 332 -6.44 -18.19 -19.61
N SER A 333 -5.51 -18.14 -20.55
CA SER A 333 -4.08 -17.92 -20.26
C SER A 333 -3.37 -17.29 -21.45
N ASP A 334 -2.33 -16.51 -21.17
CA ASP A 334 -1.51 -15.76 -22.15
C ASP A 334 -0.78 -16.66 -23.18
N SER A 335 -0.80 -17.97 -22.98
CA SER A 335 -0.19 -18.99 -23.83
C SER A 335 -1.09 -19.38 -25.00
N GLY A 336 -1.11 -18.59 -26.08
CA GLY A 336 -1.86 -18.88 -27.31
C GLY A 336 -3.05 -17.94 -27.51
N ASP A 337 -4.24 -18.50 -27.75
CA ASP A 337 -5.50 -17.76 -27.76
C ASP A 337 -6.18 -17.93 -26.37
N PRO A 338 -6.26 -16.87 -25.54
CA PRO A 338 -6.86 -16.97 -24.21
C PRO A 338 -8.35 -17.34 -24.22
N VAL A 339 -9.09 -16.95 -25.28
CA VAL A 339 -10.52 -17.25 -25.43
C VAL A 339 -10.70 -18.74 -25.77
N LEU A 340 -9.89 -19.31 -26.67
CA LEU A 340 -9.88 -20.77 -26.88
C LEU A 340 -9.46 -21.52 -25.62
N ASN A 341 -8.46 -21.04 -24.89
CA ASN A 341 -8.01 -21.66 -23.64
C ASN A 341 -9.13 -21.67 -22.58
N GLY A 342 -9.89 -20.58 -22.44
CA GLY A 342 -11.05 -20.48 -21.53
C GLY A 342 -12.29 -21.26 -22.00
N LEU A 343 -12.53 -21.36 -23.31
CA LEU A 343 -13.62 -22.18 -23.87
C LEU A 343 -13.31 -23.68 -23.76
N GLN A 344 -12.05 -24.09 -23.91
CA GLN A 344 -11.65 -25.48 -23.67
C GLN A 344 -11.86 -25.87 -22.20
N TRP A 345 -11.47 -25.00 -21.25
CA TRP A 345 -11.72 -25.22 -19.83
C TRP A 345 -13.22 -25.32 -19.52
N ALA A 346 -14.02 -24.43 -20.10
CA ALA A 346 -15.48 -24.44 -19.94
C ALA A 346 -16.18 -25.70 -20.51
N LEU A 347 -15.52 -26.44 -21.40
CA LEU A 347 -16.00 -27.70 -21.97
C LEU A 347 -15.44 -28.95 -21.27
N LEU A 348 -14.19 -28.91 -20.80
CA LEU A 348 -13.39 -30.08 -20.40
C LEU A 348 -12.83 -29.99 -18.97
N GLY A 349 -13.28 -29.03 -18.17
CA GLY A 349 -12.91 -28.91 -16.76
C GLY A 349 -11.46 -28.50 -16.48
N PRO A 350 -11.07 -28.46 -15.19
CA PRO A 350 -9.75 -28.02 -14.76
C PRO A 350 -8.59 -28.87 -15.27
N ASP A 351 -8.81 -30.17 -15.47
CA ASP A 351 -7.79 -31.10 -15.96
C ASP A 351 -7.78 -31.25 -17.50
N ARG A 352 -8.73 -30.59 -18.18
CA ARG A 352 -8.93 -30.53 -19.64
C ARG A 352 -9.14 -31.91 -20.30
N LYS A 353 -9.83 -32.84 -19.62
CA LYS A 353 -10.18 -34.16 -20.15
C LYS A 353 -11.65 -34.29 -20.56
N THR A 354 -11.97 -35.37 -21.27
CA THR A 354 -13.33 -35.76 -21.68
C THR A 354 -14.05 -36.62 -20.64
N ASP A 355 -13.35 -37.09 -19.61
CA ASP A 355 -13.88 -38.00 -18.60
C ASP A 355 -14.61 -37.18 -17.52
N TYR A 356 -15.92 -37.33 -17.41
CA TYR A 356 -16.73 -36.54 -16.48
C TYR A 356 -16.40 -36.87 -15.01
N THR A 357 -16.02 -35.85 -14.24
CA THR A 357 -15.60 -35.99 -12.83
C THR A 357 -16.60 -35.36 -11.85
N PRO A 358 -16.52 -35.67 -10.55
CA PRO A 358 -17.26 -34.93 -9.52
C PRO A 358 -16.95 -33.43 -9.47
N THR A 359 -15.80 -33.00 -10.00
CA THR A 359 -15.42 -31.58 -10.14
C THR A 359 -16.29 -30.89 -11.21
N ASP A 360 -16.61 -31.60 -12.28
CA ASP A 360 -17.45 -31.09 -13.37
C ASP A 360 -18.91 -30.97 -12.92
N GLU A 361 -19.40 -31.96 -12.15
CA GLU A 361 -20.70 -31.88 -11.49
C GLU A 361 -20.77 -30.70 -10.51
N LYS A 362 -19.73 -30.55 -9.67
CA LYS A 362 -19.63 -29.44 -8.71
C LYS A 362 -19.73 -28.07 -9.38
N TYR A 363 -19.09 -27.88 -10.54
CA TYR A 363 -19.04 -26.61 -11.27
C TYR A 363 -19.93 -26.55 -12.53
N LEU A 364 -20.92 -27.45 -12.66
CA LEU A 364 -21.90 -27.51 -13.76
C LEU A 364 -21.31 -27.63 -15.18
N ILE A 365 -20.09 -28.15 -15.29
CA ILE A 365 -19.36 -28.37 -16.55
C ILE A 365 -20.01 -29.57 -17.29
N PRO A 366 -20.03 -29.63 -18.64
CA PRO A 366 -19.65 -28.57 -19.57
C PRO A 366 -20.61 -27.38 -19.54
N TRP A 367 -20.07 -26.17 -19.70
CA TRP A 367 -20.81 -24.93 -19.89
C TRP A 367 -21.24 -24.76 -21.36
N GLN A 368 -21.82 -25.83 -21.91
CA GLN A 368 -22.27 -25.94 -23.29
C GLN A 368 -23.81 -26.04 -23.35
N ASP A 369 -24.41 -25.57 -24.44
CA ASP A 369 -25.79 -25.93 -24.77
C ASP A 369 -25.88 -27.43 -25.11
N GLN A 370 -26.99 -28.09 -24.75
CA GLN A 370 -27.16 -29.52 -25.04
C GLN A 370 -27.39 -29.74 -26.53
N LEU A 371 -26.48 -30.45 -27.21
CA LEU A 371 -26.58 -30.74 -28.64
C LEU A 371 -27.13 -32.14 -28.91
N ASP A 372 -27.78 -32.33 -30.06
CA ASP A 372 -28.05 -33.66 -30.62
C ASP A 372 -26.86 -34.20 -31.45
N ALA A 373 -26.98 -35.42 -31.96
CA ALA A 373 -25.98 -36.08 -32.78
C ALA A 373 -25.75 -35.41 -34.16
N ALA A 374 -26.53 -34.40 -34.53
CA ALA A 374 -26.33 -33.56 -35.72
C ALA A 374 -25.72 -32.18 -35.36
N GLY A 375 -25.35 -31.96 -34.08
CA GLY A 375 -24.76 -30.71 -33.60
C GLY A 375 -25.77 -29.57 -33.39
N LYS A 376 -27.07 -29.88 -33.39
CA LYS A 376 -28.13 -28.88 -33.20
C LYS A 376 -28.49 -28.75 -31.72
N VAL A 377 -28.68 -27.52 -31.25
CA VAL A 377 -29.15 -27.25 -29.88
C VAL A 377 -30.54 -27.86 -29.64
N THR A 378 -30.62 -28.67 -28.59
CA THR A 378 -31.85 -29.27 -28.03
C THR A 378 -32.28 -28.58 -26.74
N LYS A 379 -31.32 -28.06 -25.96
CA LYS A 379 -31.57 -27.17 -24.82
C LYS A 379 -30.49 -26.10 -24.72
N ALA A 380 -30.90 -24.83 -24.63
CA ALA A 380 -30.00 -23.78 -24.20
C ALA A 380 -29.72 -23.94 -22.69
N LEU A 381 -28.45 -24.06 -22.32
CA LEU A 381 -27.95 -24.34 -20.97
C LEU A 381 -26.59 -23.68 -20.70
N GLY A 382 -25.75 -23.49 -21.71
CA GLY A 382 -24.35 -23.13 -21.54
C GLY A 382 -24.13 -21.73 -20.97
N ARG A 383 -24.98 -20.76 -21.35
CA ARG A 383 -24.96 -19.41 -20.76
C ARG A 383 -25.25 -19.44 -19.25
N TYR A 384 -26.31 -20.13 -18.85
CA TYR A 384 -26.65 -20.31 -17.43
C TYR A 384 -25.55 -21.04 -16.68
N ARG A 385 -25.08 -22.18 -17.22
CA ARG A 385 -24.04 -23.00 -16.59
C ARG A 385 -22.71 -22.27 -16.42
N SER A 386 -22.32 -21.40 -17.35
CA SER A 386 -21.10 -20.59 -17.20
C SER A 386 -21.23 -19.46 -16.18
N ILE A 387 -22.41 -18.87 -16.00
CA ILE A 387 -22.67 -17.86 -14.97
C ILE A 387 -22.70 -18.51 -13.58
N VAL A 388 -23.54 -19.54 -13.40
CA VAL A 388 -23.74 -20.23 -12.10
C VAL A 388 -22.53 -21.12 -11.75
N GLY A 389 -22.08 -21.95 -12.68
CA GLY A 389 -20.93 -22.84 -12.47
C GLY A 389 -19.61 -22.09 -12.26
N GLY A 390 -19.43 -20.96 -12.96
CA GLY A 390 -18.28 -20.08 -12.77
C GLY A 390 -18.31 -19.37 -11.41
N ALA A 391 -19.47 -18.93 -10.94
CA ALA A 391 -19.63 -18.40 -9.59
C ALA A 391 -19.27 -19.44 -8.52
N LYS A 392 -19.72 -20.70 -8.67
CA LYS A 392 -19.34 -21.81 -7.80
C LYS A 392 -17.83 -22.08 -7.79
N PHE A 393 -17.15 -21.92 -8.92
CA PHE A 393 -15.69 -22.02 -8.99
C PHE A 393 -14.98 -20.86 -8.27
N ILE A 394 -15.52 -19.64 -8.37
CA ILE A 394 -14.98 -18.44 -7.71
C ILE A 394 -15.14 -18.52 -6.18
N GLY A 395 -16.35 -18.82 -5.69
CA GLY A 395 -16.67 -18.80 -4.26
C GLY A 395 -15.98 -19.90 -3.44
N ASN A 396 -15.88 -21.10 -4.01
CA ASN A 396 -15.50 -22.31 -3.29
C ASN A 396 -14.15 -22.22 -2.55
N ASN A 397 -13.18 -21.51 -3.10
CA ASN A 397 -11.80 -21.61 -2.64
C ASN A 397 -11.42 -20.55 -1.61
N TYR A 398 -12.19 -19.46 -1.46
CA TYR A 398 -11.78 -18.30 -0.65
C TYR A 398 -12.95 -17.72 0.14
N ILE A 399 -13.99 -17.27 -0.56
CA ILE A 399 -15.15 -16.59 0.05
C ILE A 399 -15.88 -17.52 1.01
N ASN A 400 -16.12 -18.77 0.59
CA ASN A 400 -16.89 -19.74 1.36
C ASN A 400 -16.13 -20.35 2.55
N VAL A 401 -14.82 -20.14 2.62
CA VAL A 401 -13.95 -20.55 3.75
C VAL A 401 -13.61 -19.36 4.67
N GLY A 402 -14.39 -18.29 4.62
CA GLY A 402 -14.27 -17.13 5.51
C GLY A 402 -13.32 -16.03 5.02
N GLN A 403 -12.62 -16.21 3.89
CA GLN A 403 -11.75 -15.21 3.28
C GLN A 403 -12.58 -14.24 2.40
N ASP A 404 -13.56 -13.61 3.04
CA ASP A 404 -14.68 -12.88 2.44
C ASP A 404 -14.32 -11.46 1.92
N THR A 405 -13.04 -11.10 1.88
CA THR A 405 -12.59 -9.79 1.36
C THR A 405 -11.23 -9.94 0.68
N LEU A 406 -10.87 -9.01 -0.21
CA LEU A 406 -9.54 -8.99 -0.85
C LEU A 406 -8.41 -8.89 0.20
N TYR A 407 -8.66 -8.19 1.31
CA TYR A 407 -7.76 -8.12 2.45
C TYR A 407 -7.55 -9.50 3.08
N LEU A 408 -8.62 -10.26 3.35
CA LEU A 408 -8.50 -11.59 3.97
C LEU A 408 -7.89 -12.61 3.02
N GLN A 409 -8.15 -12.52 1.72
CA GLN A 409 -7.51 -13.34 0.69
C GLN A 409 -5.99 -13.12 0.61
N LYS A 410 -5.47 -11.95 1.03
CA LYS A 410 -4.03 -11.74 1.23
C LYS A 410 -3.56 -12.16 2.61
N PHE A 411 -4.19 -11.72 3.69
CA PHE A 411 -3.59 -11.78 5.02
C PHE A 411 -4.02 -12.97 5.88
N ASP A 412 -5.18 -13.58 5.60
CA ASP A 412 -5.59 -14.88 6.15
C ASP A 412 -5.46 -14.99 7.68
N VAL A 413 -6.17 -14.10 8.39
CA VAL A 413 -5.95 -13.79 9.82
C VAL A 413 -6.97 -14.41 10.79
N PHE A 414 -7.99 -15.08 10.28
CA PHE A 414 -8.94 -15.87 11.08
C PHE A 414 -8.53 -17.35 11.05
N ASP A 415 -8.95 -18.14 12.04
CA ASP A 415 -9.01 -19.60 11.85
C ASP A 415 -10.34 -19.93 11.17
N ASP A 416 -10.32 -20.90 10.26
CA ASP A 416 -11.51 -21.56 9.71
C ASP A 416 -11.39 -23.10 9.88
N GLU A 417 -12.42 -23.86 9.48
CA GLU A 417 -12.45 -25.32 9.68
C GLU A 417 -11.75 -26.10 8.55
N ASP A 418 -11.49 -25.47 7.39
CA ASP A 418 -10.84 -26.08 6.23
C ASP A 418 -9.33 -25.80 6.17
N TYR A 419 -8.87 -24.66 6.73
CA TYR A 419 -7.48 -24.20 6.69
C TYR A 419 -6.95 -23.64 8.03
N ASP A 420 -5.74 -24.06 8.41
CA ASP A 420 -4.95 -23.41 9.47
C ASP A 420 -4.65 -21.95 9.07
N ARG A 421 -4.88 -21.00 9.98
CA ARG A 421 -4.60 -19.56 9.80
C ARG A 421 -3.20 -19.26 9.22
N TYR A 422 -3.15 -18.29 8.30
CA TYR A 422 -2.00 -17.88 7.49
C TYR A 422 -1.48 -18.91 6.47
N TRP A 423 -2.21 -19.98 6.14
CA TRP A 423 -1.81 -20.93 5.09
C TRP A 423 -2.51 -20.73 3.75
N HIS A 424 -3.75 -20.25 3.72
CA HIS A 424 -4.57 -20.22 2.50
C HIS A 424 -4.58 -18.84 1.82
N GLN A 425 -3.42 -18.21 1.70
CA GLN A 425 -3.29 -16.89 1.07
C GLN A 425 -3.30 -17.00 -0.47
N TYR A 426 -4.22 -16.28 -1.12
CA TYR A 426 -4.34 -16.20 -2.59
C TYR A 426 -3.06 -15.70 -3.28
N MET A 427 -2.29 -14.87 -2.57
CA MET A 427 -1.23 -14.05 -3.14
C MET A 427 -0.18 -13.68 -2.09
N THR A 428 1.07 -13.51 -2.52
CA THR A 428 2.18 -13.05 -1.64
C THR A 428 2.51 -11.57 -1.80
N PHE A 429 1.98 -10.88 -2.83
CA PHE A 429 2.21 -9.45 -3.02
C PHE A 429 1.31 -8.61 -2.11
N ILE A 430 1.88 -7.99 -1.09
CA ILE A 430 1.15 -7.18 -0.10
C ILE A 430 0.40 -5.97 -0.69
N GLY A 431 0.82 -5.49 -1.86
CA GLY A 431 0.18 -4.37 -2.55
C GLY A 431 -0.93 -4.76 -3.53
N ALA A 432 -1.24 -6.05 -3.69
CA ALA A 432 -2.29 -6.50 -4.61
C ALA A 432 -3.70 -6.07 -4.17
N PRO A 433 -4.18 -6.35 -2.92
CA PRO A 433 -5.48 -5.84 -2.46
C PRO A 433 -5.58 -4.31 -2.46
N TYR A 434 -4.45 -3.62 -2.20
CA TYR A 434 -4.36 -2.16 -2.34
C TYR A 434 -4.60 -1.73 -3.79
N GLY A 435 -3.99 -2.40 -4.78
CA GLY A 435 -4.20 -2.11 -6.20
C GLY A 435 -5.62 -2.44 -6.67
N GLU A 436 -6.08 -3.65 -6.39
CA GLU A 436 -7.34 -4.23 -6.84
C GLU A 436 -8.57 -3.47 -6.32
N SER A 437 -8.59 -3.09 -5.05
CA SER A 437 -9.67 -2.28 -4.46
C SER A 437 -9.95 -0.99 -5.23
N ALA A 438 -8.92 -0.29 -5.71
CA ALA A 438 -9.14 0.92 -6.51
C ALA A 438 -9.64 0.62 -7.94
N TYR A 439 -9.35 -0.55 -8.50
CA TYR A 439 -9.98 -0.97 -9.76
C TYR A 439 -11.46 -1.32 -9.56
N VAL A 440 -11.81 -1.96 -8.43
CA VAL A 440 -13.20 -2.21 -8.02
C VAL A 440 -13.96 -0.89 -7.84
N ALA A 441 -13.41 0.05 -7.07
CA ALA A 441 -14.00 1.37 -6.83
C ALA A 441 -14.17 2.20 -8.11
N ASP A 442 -13.12 2.25 -8.96
CA ASP A 442 -13.16 2.92 -10.27
C ASP A 442 -14.20 2.28 -11.20
N SER A 443 -14.35 0.95 -11.16
CA SER A 443 -15.41 0.22 -11.86
C SER A 443 -16.80 0.63 -11.34
N TYR A 444 -17.09 0.50 -10.04
CA TYR A 444 -18.38 0.90 -9.47
C TYR A 444 -18.71 2.38 -9.71
N MET A 445 -17.72 3.27 -9.67
CA MET A 445 -17.88 4.69 -10.01
C MET A 445 -18.23 4.90 -11.49
N LYS A 446 -17.51 4.26 -12.42
CA LYS A 446 -17.80 4.31 -13.87
C LYS A 446 -19.14 3.67 -14.23
N MET A 447 -19.58 2.69 -13.45
CA MET A 447 -20.88 2.04 -13.61
C MET A 447 -22.04 2.83 -12.98
N GLY A 448 -21.75 3.88 -12.20
CA GLY A 448 -22.75 4.73 -11.54
C GLY A 448 -23.35 4.13 -10.26
N VAL A 449 -22.81 3.01 -9.78
CA VAL A 449 -23.35 2.22 -8.65
C VAL A 449 -22.57 2.38 -7.35
N ILE A 450 -21.55 3.24 -7.32
CA ILE A 450 -20.71 3.53 -6.15
C ILE A 450 -21.53 4.00 -4.91
N GLY A 451 -22.71 4.60 -5.12
CA GLY A 451 -23.64 5.00 -4.07
C GLY A 451 -24.60 3.91 -3.58
N ASN A 452 -24.48 2.66 -4.08
CA ASN A 452 -25.23 1.53 -3.55
C ASN A 452 -24.85 1.24 -2.08
N GLN A 453 -25.67 0.42 -1.41
CA GLN A 453 -25.29 -0.17 -0.13
C GLN A 453 -24.16 -1.19 -0.37
N PHE A 454 -23.06 -1.02 0.34
CA PHE A 454 -21.93 -1.95 0.39
C PHE A 454 -21.60 -2.21 1.86
N VAL A 455 -21.15 -3.43 2.17
CA VAL A 455 -20.73 -3.82 3.51
C VAL A 455 -19.22 -4.00 3.51
N PHE A 456 -18.55 -3.33 4.44
CA PHE A 456 -17.10 -3.38 4.61
C PHE A 456 -16.75 -4.09 5.92
N SER A 457 -16.16 -5.28 5.82
CA SER A 457 -15.66 -6.10 6.93
C SER A 457 -14.22 -5.70 7.24
N ILE A 458 -14.07 -4.76 8.19
CA ILE A 458 -12.81 -4.09 8.49
C ILE A 458 -12.17 -4.72 9.74
N PRO A 459 -10.98 -5.32 9.63
CA PRO A 459 -10.28 -5.88 10.78
C PRO A 459 -9.86 -4.82 11.82
N VAL A 460 -9.96 -5.21 13.09
CA VAL A 460 -9.46 -4.48 14.25
C VAL A 460 -8.66 -5.47 15.10
N TYR A 461 -7.33 -5.38 15.01
CA TYR A 461 -6.42 -6.24 15.77
C TYR A 461 -6.22 -5.71 17.19
N ASP A 462 -5.91 -6.61 18.12
CA ASP A 462 -5.40 -6.23 19.44
C ASP A 462 -3.93 -5.80 19.35
N ASP A 463 -3.48 -4.97 20.29
CA ASP A 463 -2.13 -4.38 20.35
C ASP A 463 -1.66 -3.63 19.09
N MET A 464 -2.58 -3.01 18.34
CA MET A 464 -2.23 -2.09 17.25
C MET A 464 -1.53 -0.81 17.76
N PRO A 465 -0.61 -0.21 16.98
CA PRO A 465 -0.05 1.11 17.26
C PRO A 465 -1.15 2.19 17.32
N GLU A 466 -1.00 3.15 18.23
CA GLU A 466 -1.99 4.22 18.49
C GLU A 466 -2.39 4.97 17.21
N GLU A 467 -1.39 5.37 16.41
CA GLU A 467 -1.54 6.00 15.09
C GLU A 467 -1.36 4.99 13.93
N PRO A 468 -1.91 5.26 12.73
CA PRO A 468 -1.70 4.44 11.53
C PRO A 468 -0.21 4.33 11.16
N VAL A 469 0.24 3.13 10.78
CA VAL A 469 1.67 2.90 10.46
C VAL A 469 2.00 3.44 9.05
N PRO A 470 2.87 4.46 8.89
CA PRO A 470 3.22 5.00 7.57
C PRO A 470 4.21 4.11 6.80
N LEU A 471 4.24 4.22 5.47
CA LEU A 471 5.33 3.64 4.66
C LEU A 471 6.70 4.18 5.13
N PRO A 472 7.78 3.37 5.02
CA PRO A 472 9.14 3.83 5.30
C PRO A 472 9.53 5.09 4.51
N VAL A 473 10.35 5.93 5.13
CA VAL A 473 10.70 7.26 4.62
C VAL A 473 12.16 7.27 4.17
N GLY A 474 12.40 7.72 2.94
CA GLY A 474 13.70 7.72 2.29
C GLY A 474 13.65 7.06 0.90
N ASN A 475 14.80 6.87 0.27
CA ASN A 475 14.94 6.26 -1.07
C ASN A 475 15.98 5.12 -1.12
N GLY A 476 16.55 4.74 0.02
CA GLY A 476 17.71 3.86 0.13
C GLY A 476 17.56 2.79 1.21
N ASN A 477 18.67 2.28 1.71
CA ASN A 477 18.72 1.09 2.57
C ASN A 477 19.64 1.30 3.79
N VAL A 478 19.79 0.23 4.59
CA VAL A 478 20.55 0.25 5.85
C VAL A 478 22.08 0.12 5.69
N ASN A 479 22.58 -0.03 4.46
CA ASN A 479 23.97 -0.39 4.21
C ASN A 479 24.89 0.84 4.29
N ASN A 480 25.81 0.80 5.25
CA ASN A 480 26.80 1.82 5.56
C ASN A 480 28.25 1.37 5.22
N TYR A 481 28.42 0.35 4.37
CA TYR A 481 29.75 -0.12 3.96
C TYR A 481 30.35 0.71 2.82
N LEU A 482 31.68 0.83 2.86
CA LEU A 482 32.48 1.20 1.69
C LEU A 482 32.77 -0.06 0.84
N SER A 483 32.79 0.14 -0.47
CA SER A 483 33.27 -0.82 -1.48
C SER A 483 34.73 -0.58 -1.86
N GLY A 484 35.30 0.58 -1.52
CA GLY A 484 36.72 0.89 -1.75
C GLY A 484 37.20 2.20 -1.12
N ILE A 485 38.51 2.28 -0.87
CA ILE A 485 39.24 3.49 -0.42
C ILE A 485 40.55 3.60 -1.22
N THR A 486 40.83 4.79 -1.74
CA THR A 486 42.11 5.15 -2.37
C THR A 486 42.55 6.54 -1.90
N VAL A 487 43.85 6.82 -1.97
CA VAL A 487 44.41 8.15 -1.62
C VAL A 487 45.43 8.56 -2.68
N ALA A 488 45.21 9.68 -3.36
CA ALA A 488 46.03 10.12 -4.49
C ALA A 488 46.24 9.02 -5.56
N GLY A 489 45.20 8.21 -5.80
CA GLY A 489 45.22 7.06 -6.70
C GLY A 489 45.93 5.80 -6.16
N GLN A 490 46.48 5.84 -4.94
CA GLN A 490 47.13 4.68 -4.32
C GLN A 490 46.14 3.82 -3.52
N SER A 491 46.39 2.50 -3.52
CA SER A 491 45.72 1.53 -2.65
C SER A 491 46.17 1.67 -1.20
N VAL A 492 45.26 1.38 -0.27
CA VAL A 492 45.55 1.36 1.17
C VAL A 492 46.15 0.03 1.65
N SER A 493 46.77 0.06 2.82
CA SER A 493 47.33 -1.09 3.56
C SER A 493 46.67 -1.23 4.95
N PRO A 494 46.23 -2.42 5.38
CA PRO A 494 46.12 -3.65 4.58
C PRO A 494 45.19 -3.44 3.38
N ALA A 495 45.23 -4.35 2.41
CA ALA A 495 44.33 -4.31 1.26
C ALA A 495 42.86 -4.23 1.73
N PHE A 496 42.05 -3.48 0.99
CA PHE A 496 40.70 -3.13 1.42
C PHE A 496 39.77 -4.35 1.58
N ASP A 497 39.61 -4.83 2.81
CA ASP A 497 38.58 -5.78 3.21
C ASP A 497 37.47 -5.05 3.97
N ARG A 498 36.34 -4.82 3.28
CA ARG A 498 35.14 -4.16 3.82
C ARG A 498 34.57 -4.81 5.07
N ALA A 499 34.73 -6.12 5.25
CA ALA A 499 34.05 -6.90 6.28
C ALA A 499 34.88 -7.12 7.55
N LYS A 500 36.21 -6.95 7.47
CA LYS A 500 37.13 -7.25 8.58
C LYS A 500 37.96 -6.05 9.05
N THR A 501 38.06 -4.99 8.26
CA THR A 501 38.98 -3.88 8.54
C THR A 501 38.25 -2.54 8.57
N THR A 502 38.42 -1.81 9.67
CA THR A 502 38.01 -0.40 9.77
C THR A 502 39.19 0.56 9.86
N GLY A 503 40.43 0.07 9.99
CA GLY A 503 41.65 0.88 10.07
C GLY A 503 42.59 0.63 8.90
N TYR A 504 42.96 1.68 8.17
CA TYR A 504 43.79 1.63 6.97
C TYR A 504 44.93 2.66 7.03
N THR A 505 46.01 2.40 6.30
CA THR A 505 47.19 3.26 6.20
C THR A 505 47.63 3.43 4.74
N VAL A 506 48.12 4.62 4.37
CA VAL A 506 48.79 4.87 3.07
C VAL A 506 50.08 5.67 3.31
N LYS A 507 51.07 5.56 2.41
CA LYS A 507 52.33 6.31 2.47
C LYS A 507 52.45 7.25 1.29
N LEU A 508 52.54 8.55 1.55
CA LEU A 508 52.68 9.58 0.52
C LEU A 508 54.09 10.22 0.55
N PRO A 509 54.63 10.65 -0.61
CA PRO A 509 55.89 11.37 -0.67
C PRO A 509 55.79 12.76 -0.01
N ALA A 510 56.92 13.35 0.36
CA ALA A 510 56.99 14.70 0.94
C ALA A 510 56.37 15.81 0.06
N THR A 511 56.26 15.57 -1.25
CA THR A 511 55.60 16.46 -2.21
C THR A 511 54.07 16.46 -2.11
N ALA A 512 53.46 15.59 -1.30
CA ALA A 512 52.01 15.55 -1.11
C ALA A 512 51.51 16.70 -0.20
N THR A 513 50.79 17.64 -0.79
CA THR A 513 50.25 18.83 -0.11
C THR A 513 48.85 18.61 0.44
N VAL A 514 48.00 17.83 -0.25
CA VAL A 514 46.60 17.57 0.11
C VAL A 514 46.26 16.08 0.12
N PRO A 515 45.34 15.63 0.99
CA PRO A 515 44.87 14.25 1.03
C PRO A 515 43.75 14.03 -0.01
N ASP A 516 44.11 13.61 -1.23
CA ASP A 516 43.14 13.22 -2.28
C ASP A 516 42.47 11.87 -1.94
N ILE A 517 41.68 11.84 -0.86
CA ILE A 517 40.96 10.66 -0.37
C ILE A 517 39.71 10.47 -1.22
N LYS A 518 39.64 9.34 -1.93
CA LYS A 518 38.50 8.94 -2.75
C LYS A 518 37.98 7.61 -2.25
N VAL A 519 36.68 7.56 -1.93
CA VAL A 519 36.01 6.35 -1.46
C VAL A 519 34.80 6.04 -2.32
N THR A 520 34.42 4.77 -2.39
CA THR A 520 33.18 4.31 -3.01
C THR A 520 32.34 3.61 -1.95
N THR A 521 31.04 3.87 -1.91
CA THR A 521 30.08 3.17 -1.05
C THR A 521 29.63 1.85 -1.71
N GLU A 522 29.18 0.89 -0.91
CA GLU A 522 28.47 -0.31 -1.43
C GLU A 522 27.00 0.03 -1.75
N SER A 523 26.43 1.01 -1.03
CA SER A 523 25.10 1.58 -1.31
C SER A 523 25.19 2.96 -1.96
N PRO A 524 24.60 3.20 -3.14
CA PRO A 524 24.60 4.52 -3.80
C PRO A 524 23.74 5.56 -3.05
N TYR A 525 23.00 5.13 -2.02
CA TYR A 525 22.19 5.97 -1.15
C TYR A 525 22.85 6.28 0.20
N ALA A 526 24.07 5.79 0.44
CA ALA A 526 24.81 6.10 1.67
C ALA A 526 25.56 7.42 1.52
N ALA A 527 25.46 8.29 2.53
CA ALA A 527 26.19 9.55 2.57
C ALA A 527 27.57 9.33 3.22
N VAL A 528 28.60 10.04 2.73
CA VAL A 528 29.94 10.01 3.30
C VAL A 528 30.32 11.40 3.79
N SER A 529 30.90 11.45 4.99
CA SER A 529 31.64 12.61 5.49
C SER A 529 33.08 12.20 5.82
N ILE A 530 34.04 13.10 5.60
CA ILE A 530 35.45 12.87 5.94
C ILE A 530 35.87 14.02 6.84
N SER A 531 36.45 13.69 7.99
CA SER A 531 36.99 14.63 8.97
C SER A 531 38.42 14.25 9.33
N GLY A 532 39.26 15.22 9.68
CA GLY A 532 40.70 15.03 9.91
C GLY A 532 41.50 16.29 9.64
N ASN A 533 42.81 16.16 9.42
CA ASN A 533 43.70 17.29 9.19
C ASN A 533 43.36 18.05 7.88
N SER A 534 43.18 19.37 7.96
CA SER A 534 42.96 20.22 6.78
C SER A 534 44.23 20.45 5.94
N VAL A 535 45.41 20.17 6.50
CA VAL A 535 46.73 20.29 5.87
C VAL A 535 47.56 19.08 6.27
N LEU A 536 48.18 18.41 5.30
CA LEU A 536 49.11 17.31 5.59
C LEU A 536 50.34 17.81 6.35
N GLN A 537 50.63 17.16 7.47
CA GLN A 537 51.86 17.25 8.24
C GLN A 537 52.82 16.12 7.86
N ASP A 538 54.10 16.25 8.23
CA ASP A 538 55.07 15.15 8.11
C ASP A 538 54.78 14.08 9.18
N GLY A 539 54.89 12.81 8.82
CA GLY A 539 54.43 11.69 9.65
C GLY A 539 52.92 11.43 9.48
N ASP A 540 52.27 10.98 10.56
CA ASP A 540 50.92 10.44 10.52
C ASP A 540 49.83 11.53 10.59
N ASN A 541 48.90 11.48 9.63
CA ASN A 541 47.71 12.31 9.58
C ASN A 541 46.48 11.40 9.62
N VAL A 542 45.64 11.54 10.65
CA VAL A 542 44.47 10.65 10.85
C VAL A 542 43.19 11.30 10.32
N TYR A 543 42.40 10.51 9.61
CA TYR A 543 41.10 10.88 9.07
C TYR A 543 40.04 9.87 9.51
N ALA A 544 38.88 10.36 9.92
CA ALA A 544 37.67 9.56 10.13
C ALA A 544 36.74 9.73 8.93
N ILE A 545 36.54 8.64 8.20
CA ILE A 545 35.61 8.53 7.07
C ILE A 545 34.33 7.89 7.61
N THR A 546 33.29 8.71 7.80
CA THR A 546 32.03 8.28 8.39
C THR A 546 30.96 8.14 7.31
N VAL A 547 30.40 6.93 7.22
CA VAL A 547 29.38 6.54 6.25
C VAL A 547 28.04 6.38 6.95
N GLN A 548 27.06 7.19 6.57
CA GLN A 548 25.70 7.14 7.07
C GLN A 548 24.80 6.40 6.06
N ALA A 549 24.14 5.33 6.52
CA ALA A 549 23.09 4.69 5.74
C ALA A 549 21.88 5.63 5.56
N SER A 550 21.16 5.50 4.46
CA SER A 550 19.97 6.32 4.15
C SER A 550 18.78 6.04 5.07
N TYR A 551 18.79 4.90 5.77
CA TYR A 551 17.73 4.48 6.68
C TYR A 551 18.26 3.56 7.77
N GLY A 552 17.63 3.57 8.96
CA GLY A 552 17.61 2.47 9.92
C GLY A 552 18.89 2.06 10.67
N ASN A 553 20.08 2.53 10.29
CA ASN A 553 21.36 2.10 10.89
C ASN A 553 22.24 3.28 11.37
N ASP A 554 22.98 3.03 12.45
CA ASP A 554 24.05 3.92 12.94
C ASP A 554 25.15 4.15 11.88
N PRO A 555 25.84 5.30 11.92
CA PRO A 555 26.93 5.58 10.99
C PRO A 555 28.18 4.71 11.25
N ARG A 556 28.73 4.11 10.19
CA ARG A 556 29.98 3.34 10.24
C ARG A 556 31.17 4.26 10.03
N THR A 557 32.17 4.19 10.90
CA THR A 557 33.41 4.96 10.75
C THR A 557 34.59 4.07 10.37
N TYR A 558 35.34 4.51 9.35
CA TYR A 558 36.62 3.95 8.94
C TYR A 558 37.73 4.96 9.27
N THR A 559 38.80 4.50 9.91
CA THR A 559 39.99 5.30 10.22
C THR A 559 41.03 5.13 9.13
N LEU A 560 41.55 6.24 8.61
CA LEU A 560 42.60 6.27 7.60
C LEU A 560 43.79 7.09 8.10
N THR A 561 44.96 6.46 8.19
CA THR A 561 46.24 7.12 8.49
C THR A 561 47.00 7.41 7.20
N VAL A 562 47.18 8.68 6.87
CA VAL A 562 48.03 9.14 5.78
C VAL A 562 49.40 9.51 6.35
N ASN A 563 50.37 8.62 6.18
CA ASN A 563 51.75 8.82 6.58
C ASN A 563 52.50 9.59 5.46
N ARG A 564 52.82 10.87 5.65
CA ARG A 564 53.66 11.62 4.70
C ARG A 564 55.14 11.46 5.07
N ALA A 565 55.95 11.08 4.10
CA ALA A 565 57.41 11.07 4.24
C ALA A 565 57.91 12.50 4.54
N PRO A 566 58.88 12.68 5.46
CA PRO A 566 59.37 14.01 5.81
C PRO A 566 60.10 14.68 4.63
N ALA A 567 60.11 16.01 4.62
CA ALA A 567 60.89 16.77 3.65
C ALA A 567 62.39 16.36 3.69
N PRO A 568 63.07 16.18 2.54
CA PRO A 568 64.47 15.80 2.52
C PRO A 568 65.32 16.93 3.12
N THR A 569 66.11 16.61 4.14
CA THR A 569 67.06 17.54 4.75
C THR A 569 68.03 18.08 3.68
N PRO A 570 68.17 19.40 3.50
CA PRO A 570 69.09 19.94 2.50
C PRO A 570 70.52 19.57 2.87
N THR A 571 71.22 18.88 1.95
CA THR A 571 72.65 18.61 2.08
C THR A 571 73.42 19.93 2.15
N PRO A 572 74.28 20.15 3.17
CA PRO A 572 75.18 21.30 3.18
C PRO A 572 76.11 21.26 1.95
N THR A 573 76.14 22.37 1.20
CA THR A 573 77.01 22.60 0.05
C THR A 573 78.29 23.34 0.45
#